data_AF-A0A1I6G549-F1
#
_entry.id   AF-A0A1I6G549-F1
#
_cell.length_a   1.000
_cell.length_b   1.000
_cell.length_c   1.000
_cell.angle_alpha   90.00
_cell.angle_beta   90.00
_cell.angle_gamma   90.00
#
_symmetry.space_group_name_H-M   'P 1'
#
loop_
_entity.id
_entity.type
_entity.pdbx_description
1 polymer ?
#
loop_
_entity_poly.entity_id
_entity_poly.type
_entity_poly.pdbx_seq_one_letter_code
_entity_poly.pdbx_strand_id
1 'polypeptide(L)'
;MRKSLKAIAGSLCVAGLPLGLTACSTDSVVWGQEGAAVREATNQFVTANKEADDSPGLCNGSAADLGTPSAWEGLSAGEPAKFSAKDWEAYGSLSPTWVINLSHQSATRGAETKNVPVYLFFKGAGKDLCVAAIEWGEITSTS
;
A
#
# COMPACT_ATOMS: atom_id res chain seq x y z
N MET A 1 -58.01 -16.75 -34.84
CA MET A 1 -58.37 -16.94 -33.42
C MET A 1 -57.12 -17.23 -32.59
N ARG A 2 -56.96 -16.49 -31.48
CA ARG A 2 -56.22 -16.81 -30.22
C ARG A 2 -54.67 -16.77 -30.19
N LYS A 3 -54.21 -15.62 -29.68
CA LYS A 3 -53.03 -15.28 -28.84
C LYS A 3 -52.19 -16.44 -28.27
N SER A 4 -50.88 -16.19 -28.15
CA SER A 4 -50.18 -16.23 -26.85
C SER A 4 -48.83 -15.48 -26.89
N LEU A 5 -48.72 -14.43 -26.08
CA LEU A 5 -47.46 -13.82 -25.65
C LEU A 5 -46.78 -14.74 -24.62
N LYS A 6 -45.46 -14.88 -24.68
CA LYS A 6 -44.63 -15.10 -23.49
C LYS A 6 -43.48 -14.11 -23.50
N ALA A 7 -43.55 -13.18 -22.56
CA ALA A 7 -42.46 -12.32 -22.16
C ALA A 7 -41.34 -13.16 -21.54
N ILE A 8 -40.09 -12.86 -21.89
CA ILE A 8 -38.93 -13.24 -21.07
C ILE A 8 -38.22 -11.94 -20.76
N ALA A 9 -38.08 -11.71 -19.46
CA ALA A 9 -37.64 -10.49 -18.82
C ALA A 9 -36.30 -10.00 -19.36
N GLY A 10 -36.30 -8.80 -19.93
CA GLY A 10 -35.10 -8.01 -20.12
C GLY A 10 -34.57 -7.63 -18.75
N SER A 11 -33.56 -8.36 -18.29
CA SER A 11 -32.73 -7.96 -17.15
C SER A 11 -31.91 -6.76 -17.59
N LEU A 12 -32.47 -5.55 -17.48
CA LEU A 12 -31.66 -4.34 -17.54
C LEU A 12 -30.83 -4.31 -16.27
N CYS A 13 -29.54 -4.61 -16.42
CA CYS A 13 -28.52 -4.33 -15.44
C CYS A 13 -28.69 -2.89 -14.96
N VAL A 14 -29.11 -2.72 -13.72
CA VAL A 14 -28.96 -1.46 -13.00
C VAL A 14 -27.47 -1.18 -12.98
N ALA A 15 -27.01 -0.29 -13.86
CA ALA A 15 -25.71 0.33 -13.76
C ALA A 15 -25.72 1.18 -12.49
N GLY A 16 -25.55 0.53 -11.35
CA GLY A 16 -25.16 1.21 -10.13
C GLY A 16 -23.76 1.73 -10.37
N LEU A 17 -23.65 3.01 -10.75
CA LEU A 17 -22.45 3.77 -10.43
C LEU A 17 -22.27 3.61 -8.91
N PRO A 18 -21.20 2.98 -8.40
CA PRO A 18 -20.82 3.28 -7.04
C PRO A 18 -20.47 4.77 -7.09
N LEU A 19 -21.35 5.60 -6.54
CA LEU A 19 -20.98 6.91 -6.05
C LEU A 19 -19.85 6.61 -5.05
N GLY A 20 -18.61 6.71 -5.55
CA GLY A 20 -17.44 6.58 -4.74
C GLY A 20 -17.57 7.65 -3.68
N LEU A 21 -17.89 7.21 -2.46
CA LEU A 21 -17.75 8.03 -1.27
C LEU A 21 -16.27 8.41 -1.25
N THR A 22 -15.93 9.56 -1.83
CA THR A 22 -14.65 10.21 -1.55
C THR A 22 -14.78 10.64 -0.10
N ALA A 23 -14.52 9.68 0.81
CA ALA A 23 -14.29 9.99 2.18
C ALA A 23 -13.20 11.06 2.17
N CYS A 24 -13.53 12.26 2.66
CA CYS A 24 -12.52 13.22 3.09
C CYS A 24 -11.79 12.56 4.26
N SER A 25 -10.93 11.59 3.97
CA SER A 25 -10.00 11.05 4.94
C SER A 25 -9.12 12.22 5.40
N THR A 26 -8.76 12.25 6.67
CA THR A 26 -7.79 13.22 7.17
C THR A 26 -6.49 13.18 6.36
N ASP A 27 -6.11 11.99 5.89
CA ASP A 27 -4.93 11.80 5.06
C ASP A 27 -5.01 12.53 3.71
N SER A 28 -6.18 12.59 3.07
CA SER A 28 -6.32 13.31 1.79
C SER A 28 -6.31 14.83 1.94
N VAL A 29 -6.60 15.34 3.13
CA VAL A 29 -6.42 16.76 3.48
C VAL A 29 -4.95 17.09 3.69
N VAL A 30 -4.19 16.21 4.35
CA VAL A 30 -2.78 16.45 4.68
C VAL A 30 -1.86 16.17 3.48
N TRP A 31 -2.08 15.06 2.78
CA TRP A 31 -1.16 14.52 1.76
C TRP A 31 -1.70 14.62 0.33
N GLY A 32 -2.90 15.18 0.16
CA GLY A 32 -3.62 15.11 -1.11
C GLY A 32 -4.13 13.70 -1.43
N GLN A 33 -4.90 13.57 -2.52
CA GLN A 33 -5.53 12.31 -2.90
C GLN A 33 -4.52 11.20 -3.22
N GLU A 34 -3.46 11.51 -3.96
CA GLU A 34 -2.46 10.51 -4.33
C GLU A 34 -1.60 10.07 -3.14
N GLY A 35 -1.21 11.01 -2.27
CA GLY A 35 -0.45 10.68 -1.06
C GLY A 35 -1.27 9.83 -0.09
N ALA A 36 -2.56 10.13 0.06
CA ALA A 36 -3.49 9.30 0.83
C ALA A 36 -3.60 7.87 0.26
N ALA A 37 -3.63 7.72 -1.07
CA ALA A 37 -3.63 6.40 -1.69
C ALA A 37 -2.33 5.61 -1.42
N VAL A 38 -1.17 6.27 -1.39
CA VAL A 38 0.11 5.63 -1.02
C VAL A 38 0.09 5.15 0.43
N ARG A 39 -0.43 5.95 1.35
CA ARG A 39 -0.56 5.58 2.76
C ARG A 39 -1.51 4.39 2.96
N GLU A 40 -2.65 4.41 2.27
CA GLU A 40 -3.61 3.30 2.30
C GLU A 40 -2.99 2.00 1.77
N ALA A 41 -2.37 2.05 0.58
CA ALA A 41 -1.67 0.91 0.00
C ALA A 41 -0.55 0.39 0.92
N THR A 42 0.16 1.28 1.61
CA THR A 42 1.19 0.93 2.59
C THR A 42 0.61 0.18 3.78
N ASN A 43 -0.48 0.66 4.37
CA ASN A 43 -1.11 -0.02 5.51
C ASN A 43 -1.65 -1.40 5.12
N GLN A 44 -2.23 -1.53 3.93
CA GLN A 44 -2.66 -2.82 3.38
C GLN A 44 -1.46 -3.77 3.19
N PHE A 45 -0.38 -3.26 2.59
CA PHE A 45 0.85 -4.04 2.37
C PHE A 45 1.46 -4.51 3.69
N VAL A 46 1.56 -3.63 4.69
CA VAL A 46 2.04 -3.99 6.04
C VAL A 46 1.16 -5.08 6.66
N THR A 47 -0.16 -4.93 6.60
CA THR A 47 -1.12 -5.91 7.16
C THR A 47 -0.95 -7.29 6.51
N ALA A 48 -0.90 -7.35 5.18
CA ALA A 48 -0.73 -8.61 4.45
C ALA A 48 0.58 -9.32 4.82
N ASN A 49 1.68 -8.58 4.96
CA ASN A 49 2.97 -9.17 5.33
C ASN A 49 3.02 -9.64 6.79
N LYS A 50 2.32 -8.95 7.70
CA LYS A 50 2.15 -9.41 9.09
C LYS A 50 1.36 -10.72 9.17
N GLU A 51 0.35 -10.87 8.33
CA GLU A 51 -0.53 -12.05 8.32
C GLU A 51 0.03 -13.20 7.49
N ALA A 52 1.17 -12.99 6.82
CA ALA A 52 1.78 -13.92 5.87
C ALA A 52 0.82 -14.33 4.73
N ASP A 53 0.02 -13.39 4.25
CA ASP A 53 -0.94 -13.61 3.16
C ASP A 53 -0.26 -13.60 1.78
N ASP A 54 -0.80 -14.38 0.84
CA ASP A 54 -0.23 -14.71 -0.46
C ASP A 54 -0.39 -13.60 -1.53
N SER A 55 -1.01 -12.46 -1.20
CA SER A 55 -1.19 -11.33 -2.13
C SER A 55 -0.49 -10.04 -1.68
N PRO A 56 0.84 -10.02 -1.56
CA PRO A 56 1.55 -8.76 -1.35
C PRO A 56 1.41 -7.92 -2.62
N GLY A 57 1.09 -6.64 -2.46
CA GLY A 57 0.98 -5.66 -3.55
C GLY A 57 2.31 -5.34 -4.24
N LEU A 58 3.17 -6.33 -4.51
CA LEU A 58 4.44 -6.20 -5.21
C LEU A 58 4.20 -5.93 -6.70
N CYS A 59 5.08 -5.14 -7.29
CA CYS A 59 5.07 -4.96 -8.73
C CYS A 59 5.46 -6.26 -9.44
N ASN A 60 4.90 -6.49 -10.63
CA ASN A 60 5.27 -7.65 -11.45
C ASN A 60 6.79 -7.68 -11.70
N GLY A 61 7.41 -8.83 -11.43
CA GLY A 61 8.86 -9.03 -11.54
C GLY A 61 9.68 -8.38 -10.40
N SER A 62 9.04 -7.87 -9.34
CA SER A 62 9.75 -7.42 -8.15
C SER A 62 10.45 -8.61 -7.47
N ALA A 63 11.72 -8.41 -7.10
CA ALA A 63 12.51 -9.35 -6.33
C ALA A 63 12.69 -8.88 -4.87
N ALA A 64 11.79 -8.02 -4.39
CA ALA A 64 11.86 -7.47 -3.04
C ALA A 64 11.78 -8.59 -1.99
N ASP A 65 12.73 -8.60 -1.05
CA ASP A 65 12.69 -9.47 0.12
C ASP A 65 11.65 -8.93 1.11
N LEU A 66 10.64 -9.75 1.41
CA LEU A 66 9.58 -9.44 2.37
C LEU A 66 10.00 -9.74 3.82
N GLY A 67 11.11 -10.45 4.03
CA GLY A 67 11.56 -10.85 5.35
C GLY A 67 10.55 -11.75 6.07
N THR A 68 10.51 -11.67 7.41
CA THR A 68 9.57 -12.45 8.23
C THR A 68 8.37 -11.60 8.65
N PRO A 69 7.19 -12.21 8.88
CA PRO A 69 6.00 -11.47 9.33
C PRO A 69 6.24 -10.61 10.59
N SER A 70 7.06 -11.09 11.52
CA SER A 70 7.44 -10.36 12.73
C SER A 70 8.17 -9.03 12.48
N ALA A 71 8.82 -8.86 11.32
CA ALA A 71 9.50 -7.61 10.98
C ALA A 71 8.52 -6.48 10.65
N TRP A 72 7.27 -6.82 10.33
CA TRP A 72 6.21 -5.88 9.98
C TRP A 72 5.32 -5.50 11.18
N GLU A 73 5.56 -6.11 12.35
CA GLU A 73 4.78 -5.83 13.54
C GLU A 73 4.98 -4.41 14.06
N GLY A 74 3.86 -3.79 14.46
CA GLY A 74 3.85 -2.40 14.94
C GLY A 74 4.12 -1.34 13.86
N LEU A 75 4.27 -1.72 12.59
CA LEU A 75 4.50 -0.77 11.50
C LEU A 75 3.19 -0.16 10.98
N SER A 76 3.28 1.05 10.47
CA SER A 76 2.21 1.72 9.73
C SER A 76 2.77 2.72 8.72
N ALA A 77 1.91 3.24 7.85
CA ALA A 77 2.28 4.26 6.88
C ALA A 77 2.78 5.55 7.54
N GLY A 78 3.99 5.98 7.18
CA GLY A 78 4.54 7.30 7.47
C GLY A 78 4.21 8.32 6.37
N GLU A 79 5.14 9.22 6.11
CA GLU A 79 4.94 10.35 5.21
C GLU A 79 5.22 9.94 3.75
N PRO A 80 4.24 10.04 2.85
CA PRO A 80 4.44 9.80 1.43
C PRO A 80 5.15 11.00 0.77
N ALA A 81 6.14 10.71 -0.07
CA ALA A 81 6.83 11.70 -0.89
C ALA A 81 6.98 11.23 -2.34
N LYS A 82 6.98 12.19 -3.27
CA LYS A 82 7.30 11.88 -4.67
C LYS A 82 8.75 11.41 -4.76
N PHE A 83 8.96 10.35 -5.53
CA PHE A 83 10.30 9.81 -5.70
C PHE A 83 11.22 10.80 -6.42
N SER A 84 12.47 10.86 -5.97
CA SER A 84 13.54 11.67 -6.53
C SER A 84 14.79 10.80 -6.65
N ALA A 85 15.23 10.54 -7.87
CA ALA A 85 16.44 9.74 -8.12
C ALA A 85 17.71 10.42 -7.58
N LYS A 86 17.68 11.73 -7.34
CA LYS A 86 18.77 12.45 -6.68
C LYS A 86 18.94 12.03 -5.22
N ASP A 87 17.82 11.77 -4.53
CA ASP A 87 17.82 11.44 -3.10
C ASP A 87 17.88 9.93 -2.86
N TRP A 88 17.47 9.13 -3.86
CA TRP A 88 17.36 7.68 -3.80
C TRP A 88 17.99 7.00 -5.03
N GLU A 89 19.25 7.33 -5.31
CA GLU A 89 19.96 6.89 -6.53
C GLU A 89 19.95 5.35 -6.70
N ALA A 90 20.15 4.61 -5.61
CA ALA A 90 20.16 3.15 -5.61
C ALA A 90 18.86 2.51 -6.15
N TYR A 91 17.74 3.24 -6.06
CA TYR A 91 16.42 2.79 -6.50
C TYR A 91 16.00 3.41 -7.84
N GLY A 92 16.80 4.30 -8.42
CA GLY A 92 16.44 5.04 -9.63
C GLY A 92 16.14 4.16 -10.84
N SER A 93 16.85 3.04 -11.00
CA SER A 93 16.64 2.08 -12.10
C SER A 93 15.29 1.37 -12.03
N LEU A 94 14.67 1.33 -10.85
CA LEU A 94 13.34 0.78 -10.69
C LEU A 94 12.28 1.76 -11.19
N SER A 95 12.58 3.03 -11.42
CA SER A 95 11.59 4.08 -11.75
C SER A 95 10.38 4.15 -10.79
N PRO A 96 10.58 4.25 -9.46
CA PRO A 96 9.47 4.49 -8.53
C PRO A 96 8.82 5.85 -8.80
N THR A 97 7.53 5.97 -8.49
CA THR A 97 6.77 7.23 -8.51
C THR A 97 6.67 7.84 -7.11
N TRP A 98 6.74 7.00 -6.08
CA TRP A 98 6.59 7.39 -4.68
C TRP A 98 7.58 6.63 -3.78
N VAL A 99 7.92 7.28 -2.67
CA VAL A 99 8.62 6.69 -1.53
C VAL A 99 7.84 7.06 -0.27
N ILE A 100 7.78 6.15 0.69
CA ILE A 100 7.12 6.39 1.98
C ILE A 100 7.93 5.73 3.09
N ASN A 101 8.18 6.46 4.18
CA ASN A 101 8.78 5.86 5.36
C ASN A 101 7.75 5.03 6.13
N LEU A 102 8.21 4.00 6.84
CA LEU A 102 7.38 3.28 7.79
C LEU A 102 7.48 3.92 9.17
N SER A 103 6.32 4.10 9.80
CA SER A 103 6.21 4.56 11.18
C SER A 103 6.23 3.36 12.11
N HIS A 104 7.02 3.44 13.16
CA HIS A 104 7.07 2.42 14.20
C HIS A 104 6.21 2.85 15.36
N GLN A 105 5.10 2.15 15.61
CA GLN A 105 4.47 2.22 16.92
C GLN A 105 5.40 1.53 17.89
N SER A 106 5.97 2.31 18.83
CA SER A 106 6.97 1.86 19.79
C SER A 106 6.54 0.55 20.46
N ALA A 107 7.11 -0.56 20.02
CA ALA A 107 6.86 -1.88 20.57
C ALA A 107 7.73 -2.08 21.83
N THR A 108 7.04 -2.18 22.97
CA THR A 108 7.43 -2.79 24.25
C THR A 108 8.92 -3.00 24.58
N ARG A 109 9.35 -2.22 25.58
CA ARG A 109 10.34 -2.47 26.66
C ARG A 109 11.31 -3.66 26.46
N GLY A 110 12.46 -3.36 25.85
CA GLY A 110 13.65 -4.21 25.76
C GLY A 110 14.61 -3.65 24.70
N ALA A 111 15.91 -3.54 25.02
CA ALA A 111 16.92 -3.10 24.06
C ALA A 111 17.28 -4.27 23.13
N GLU A 112 16.60 -4.35 21.99
CA GLU A 112 16.88 -5.31 20.93
C GLU A 112 17.04 -4.53 19.62
N THR A 113 18.18 -4.72 18.94
CA THR A 113 18.38 -4.22 17.58
C THR A 113 17.65 -5.15 16.63
N LYS A 114 16.74 -4.60 15.82
CA LYS A 114 15.97 -5.37 14.84
C LYS A 114 16.17 -4.79 13.46
N ASN A 115 16.41 -5.66 12.48
CA ASN A 115 16.33 -5.30 11.08
C ASN A 115 14.86 -5.30 10.65
N VAL A 116 14.37 -4.16 10.20
CA VAL A 116 12.97 -3.91 9.88
C VAL A 116 12.87 -3.13 8.57
N PRO A 117 11.75 -3.22 7.83
CA PRO A 117 11.56 -2.36 6.68
C PRO A 117 11.40 -0.91 7.16
N VAL A 118 12.08 0.02 6.49
CA VAL A 118 12.12 1.44 6.85
C VAL A 118 11.53 2.34 5.77
N TYR A 119 11.64 1.95 4.49
CA TYR A 119 10.99 2.63 3.37
C TYR A 119 10.39 1.64 2.38
N LEU A 120 9.26 2.03 1.80
CA LEU A 120 8.68 1.37 0.63
C LEU A 120 8.77 2.28 -0.59
N PHE A 121 9.14 1.69 -1.72
CA PHE A 121 9.18 2.37 -3.02
C PHE A 121 8.04 1.86 -3.88
N PHE A 122 7.16 2.75 -4.32
CA PHE A 122 5.99 2.39 -5.11
C PHE A 122 6.13 2.81 -6.58
N LYS A 123 5.54 2.01 -7.47
CA LYS A 123 5.18 2.41 -8.84
C LYS A 123 3.69 2.63 -8.94
N GLY A 124 3.28 3.34 -10.00
CA GLY A 124 1.88 3.55 -10.33
C GLY A 124 1.26 4.73 -9.57
N ALA A 125 -0.07 4.75 -9.53
CA ALA A 125 -0.88 5.76 -8.88
C ALA A 125 -2.26 5.20 -8.51
N GLY A 126 -2.86 5.74 -7.44
CA GLY A 126 -4.20 5.33 -6.99
C GLY A 126 -4.26 3.83 -6.69
N LYS A 127 -5.21 3.14 -7.34
CA LYS A 127 -5.41 1.69 -7.17
C LYS A 127 -4.35 0.81 -7.85
N ASP A 128 -3.56 1.37 -8.77
CA ASP A 128 -2.53 0.64 -9.52
C ASP A 128 -1.16 0.74 -8.82
N LEU A 129 -1.14 1.20 -7.56
CA LEU A 129 0.06 1.25 -6.74
C LEU A 129 0.57 -0.17 -6.46
N CYS A 130 1.87 -0.36 -6.64
CA CYS A 130 2.56 -1.60 -6.27
C CYS A 130 3.95 -1.30 -5.69
N VAL A 131 4.42 -2.14 -4.77
CA VAL A 131 5.74 -2.05 -4.13
C VAL A 131 6.80 -2.60 -5.07
N ALA A 132 7.71 -1.74 -5.51
CA ALA A 132 8.83 -2.07 -6.37
C ALA A 132 10.08 -2.48 -5.57
N ALA A 133 10.27 -1.92 -4.38
CA ALA A 133 11.38 -2.25 -3.49
C ALA A 133 11.06 -1.90 -2.03
N ILE A 134 11.83 -2.50 -1.14
CA ILE A 134 11.80 -2.31 0.31
C ILE A 134 13.22 -1.98 0.75
N GLU A 135 13.42 -0.85 1.41
CA GLU A 135 14.65 -0.56 2.14
C GLU A 135 14.54 -1.16 3.54
N TRP A 136 15.57 -1.88 3.95
CA TRP A 136 15.68 -2.49 5.27
C TRP A 136 16.71 -1.72 6.10
N GLY A 137 16.43 -1.53 7.39
CA GLY A 137 17.32 -0.82 8.30
C GLY A 137 17.23 -1.36 9.72
N GLU A 138 18.28 -1.09 10.49
CA GLU A 138 18.33 -1.46 11.91
C GLU A 138 17.69 -0.37 12.77
N ILE A 139 16.69 -0.73 13.56
CA ILE A 139 16.18 0.13 14.63
C ILE A 139 16.66 -0.39 15.98
N THR A 140 17.03 0.55 16.86
CA THR A 140 17.32 0.26 18.27
C THR A 140 16.24 0.92 19.11
N SER A 141 15.41 0.12 19.77
CA SER A 141 14.45 0.63 20.76
C SER A 141 15.23 1.03 22.02
N THR A 142 15.51 2.32 22.17
CA THR A 142 16.02 2.87 23.43
C THR A 142 14.87 3.03 24.42
N SER A 143 15.07 2.43 25.61
CA SER A 143 14.16 2.48 26.76
C SER A 143 13.86 3.87 27.27
#